data_AF-A0A951TRI2-F1
#
_entry.id   AF-A0A951TRI2-F1
#
_cell.length_a   1.000
_cell.length_b   1.000
_cell.length_c   1.000
_cell.angle_alpha   90.00
_cell.angle_beta   90.00
_cell.angle_gamma   90.00
#
_symmetry.space_group_name_H-M   'P 1'
#
loop_
_entity.id
_entity.type
_entity.pdbx_description
1 polymer ?
#
loop_
_entity_poly.entity_id
_entity_poly.type
_entity_poly.pdbx_seq_one_letter_code
_entity_poly.pdbx_strand_id
1 'polypeptide(L)'
;MRRALALAALVAGGAAGCDEFPVDPPAVAEIVITAERTTLLVGETARLEATPVGFDGERLEGARVGWRSLHPEIAAVDAEGVVTGIAPGRATIVASSRGREASVTMEVEPRAASLEIVGNTTVTLGDTVRLAARTRSATGEPIDRPVRWASLDLDVALVAKNGSVRGIALGSAPIVARLEGLADTVDVRVVEPEPTPTQALVE
;
A
#
# COMPACT_ATOMS: atom_id res chain seq x y z
N MET A 1 -95.31 28.96 -12.93
CA MET A 1 -96.05 28.03 -12.05
C MET A 1 -95.13 26.87 -11.68
N ARG A 2 -95.07 26.54 -10.38
CA ARG A 2 -94.53 25.33 -9.71
C ARG A 2 -93.00 25.13 -9.58
N ARG A 3 -92.62 24.80 -8.34
CA ARG A 3 -91.28 24.68 -7.71
C ARG A 3 -90.85 23.21 -7.58
N ALA A 4 -89.54 22.93 -7.51
CA ALA A 4 -88.83 21.94 -6.65
C ALA A 4 -87.32 21.94 -7.01
N LEU A 5 -86.38 22.30 -6.11
CA LEU A 5 -85.67 21.55 -5.04
C LEU A 5 -84.57 20.55 -5.52
N ALA A 6 -83.43 20.58 -4.81
CA ALA A 6 -82.07 20.18 -5.19
C ALA A 6 -81.69 18.69 -5.01
N LEU A 7 -80.58 18.24 -5.63
CA LEU A 7 -79.48 17.45 -4.99
C LEU A 7 -78.30 17.20 -5.96
N ALA A 8 -77.08 17.13 -5.42
CA ALA A 8 -75.83 16.84 -6.12
C ALA A 8 -75.61 15.33 -6.41
N ALA A 9 -74.87 15.01 -7.48
CA ALA A 9 -74.23 13.71 -7.66
C ALA A 9 -72.87 13.86 -8.39
N LEU A 10 -71.80 13.53 -7.67
CA LEU A 10 -70.44 13.30 -8.17
C LEU A 10 -70.38 11.86 -8.72
N VAL A 11 -69.90 11.65 -9.94
CA VAL A 11 -69.45 10.33 -10.42
C VAL A 11 -68.14 10.50 -11.18
N ALA A 12 -67.13 9.76 -10.71
CA ALA A 12 -65.80 9.62 -11.26
C ALA A 12 -65.69 8.45 -12.24
N GLY A 13 -64.69 8.49 -13.12
CA GLY A 13 -64.19 7.36 -13.93
C GLY A 13 -63.25 7.90 -15.02
N GLY A 14 -61.98 7.53 -15.15
CA GLY A 14 -61.27 6.33 -14.70
C GLY A 14 -60.72 5.60 -15.94
N ALA A 15 -59.49 5.92 -16.37
CA ALA A 15 -58.65 5.13 -17.29
C ALA A 15 -57.33 5.91 -17.50
N ALA A 16 -56.13 5.35 -17.50
CA ALA A 16 -55.62 4.04 -17.14
C ALA A 16 -54.18 4.32 -16.70
N GLY A 17 -53.87 4.07 -15.43
CA GLY A 17 -52.48 3.98 -15.01
C GLY A 17 -51.91 2.71 -15.64
N CYS A 18 -50.83 2.83 -16.42
CA CYS A 18 -49.96 1.68 -16.63
C CYS A 18 -49.42 1.31 -15.24
N ASP A 19 -49.92 0.20 -14.70
CA ASP A 19 -49.27 -0.50 -13.61
C ASP A 19 -47.92 -0.98 -14.18
N GLU A 20 -46.86 -0.22 -13.91
CA GLU A 20 -45.49 -0.69 -14.11
C GLU A 20 -45.29 -1.80 -13.08
N PHE A 21 -45.44 -3.05 -13.52
CA PHE A 21 -45.09 -4.20 -12.70
C PHE A 21 -43.65 -4.00 -12.20
N PRO A 22 -43.39 -4.04 -10.89
CA PRO A 22 -42.04 -3.92 -10.39
C PRO A 22 -41.24 -5.10 -10.94
N VAL A 23 -40.35 -4.82 -11.89
CA VAL A 23 -39.46 -5.82 -12.46
C VAL A 23 -38.54 -6.25 -11.34
N ASP A 24 -38.59 -7.53 -10.96
CA ASP A 24 -37.69 -8.06 -9.94
C ASP A 24 -36.23 -7.75 -10.35
N PRO A 25 -35.42 -7.16 -9.46
CA PRO A 25 -34.08 -6.77 -9.80
C PRO A 25 -33.25 -7.99 -10.20
N PRO A 26 -32.39 -7.90 -11.24
CA PRO A 26 -31.66 -9.06 -11.74
C PRO A 26 -30.75 -9.67 -10.66
N ALA A 27 -30.74 -11.01 -10.58
CA ALA A 27 -29.96 -11.74 -9.57
C ALA A 27 -28.45 -11.70 -9.88
N VAL A 28 -27.62 -11.65 -8.83
CA VAL A 28 -26.15 -11.68 -8.95
C VAL A 28 -25.68 -13.14 -9.01
N ALA A 29 -24.90 -13.47 -10.03
CA ALA A 29 -24.22 -14.77 -10.14
C ALA A 29 -22.86 -14.74 -9.43
N GLU A 30 -22.05 -13.72 -9.72
CA GLU A 30 -20.68 -13.56 -9.22
C GLU A 30 -20.37 -12.08 -8.92
N ILE A 31 -19.40 -11.82 -8.05
CA ILE A 31 -18.85 -10.48 -7.80
C ILE A 31 -17.36 -10.52 -8.13
N VAL A 32 -16.94 -9.77 -9.13
CA VAL A 32 -15.53 -9.63 -9.52
C VAL A 32 -14.91 -8.48 -8.75
N ILE A 33 -13.92 -8.76 -7.90
CA ILE A 33 -13.16 -7.74 -7.17
C ILE A 33 -11.87 -7.43 -7.91
N THR A 34 -11.61 -6.16 -8.18
CA THR A 34 -10.37 -5.63 -8.74
C THR A 34 -9.69 -4.73 -7.72
N ALA A 35 -8.39 -4.90 -7.53
CA ALA A 35 -7.59 -4.11 -6.60
C ALA A 35 -6.35 -3.58 -7.32
N GLU A 36 -6.04 -2.30 -7.16
CA GLU A 36 -4.77 -1.74 -7.69
C GLU A 36 -3.55 -2.35 -6.99
N ARG A 37 -3.70 -2.68 -5.71
CA ARG A 37 -2.69 -3.29 -4.85
C ARG A 37 -3.36 -4.06 -3.73
N THR A 38 -2.78 -5.20 -3.38
CA THR A 38 -3.22 -6.04 -2.26
C THR A 38 -2.29 -5.94 -1.05
N THR A 39 -1.19 -5.19 -1.18
CA THR A 39 -0.23 -4.95 -0.11
C THR A 39 -0.18 -3.46 0.21
N LEU A 40 -0.27 -3.13 1.49
CA LEU A 40 -0.29 -1.77 2.03
C LEU A 40 0.74 -1.64 3.15
N LEU A 41 1.34 -0.46 3.33
CA LEU A 41 1.99 -0.13 4.60
C LEU A 41 0.95 0.34 5.60
N VAL A 42 1.25 0.21 6.90
CA VAL A 42 0.44 0.86 7.96
C VAL A 42 0.25 2.35 7.64
N GLY A 43 -1.02 2.79 7.68
CA GLY A 43 -1.47 4.14 7.35
C GLY A 43 -1.73 4.40 5.86
N GLU A 44 -1.46 3.44 4.96
CA GLU A 44 -1.78 3.58 3.54
C GLU A 44 -3.20 3.13 3.22
N THR A 45 -3.69 3.64 2.09
CA THR A 45 -5.00 3.31 1.55
C THR A 45 -4.90 2.70 0.16
N ALA A 46 -5.78 1.75 -0.15
CA ALA A 46 -6.01 1.25 -1.50
C ALA A 46 -7.50 1.24 -1.81
N ARG A 47 -7.84 1.47 -3.08
CA ARG A 47 -9.21 1.35 -3.54
C ARG A 47 -9.47 -0.05 -4.10
N LEU A 48 -10.58 -0.63 -3.68
CA LEU A 48 -11.14 -1.85 -4.26
C LEU A 48 -12.36 -1.48 -5.12
N GLU A 49 -12.46 -2.12 -6.27
CA GLU A 49 -13.62 -2.04 -7.13
C GLU A 49 -14.29 -3.40 -7.19
N ALA A 50 -15.62 -3.44 -7.06
CA ALA A 50 -16.39 -4.66 -7.15
C ALA A 50 -17.45 -4.52 -8.23
N THR A 51 -17.50 -5.52 -9.11
CA THR A 51 -18.44 -5.58 -10.23
C THR A 51 -19.33 -6.81 -10.09
N PRO A 52 -20.62 -6.64 -9.71
CA PRO A 52 -21.59 -7.72 -9.74
C PRO A 52 -21.94 -8.10 -11.19
N VAL A 53 -21.93 -9.40 -11.47
CA VAL A 53 -22.20 -9.97 -12.80
C VAL A 53 -23.42 -10.90 -12.70
N GLY A 54 -24.33 -10.81 -13.67
CA GLY A 54 -25.52 -11.63 -13.79
C GLY A 54 -25.25 -13.03 -14.32
N PHE A 55 -26.27 -13.89 -14.36
CA PHE A 55 -26.16 -15.24 -14.93
C PHE A 55 -26.01 -15.24 -16.46
N ASP A 56 -26.36 -14.14 -17.10
CA ASP A 56 -26.13 -13.85 -18.51
C ASP A 56 -24.67 -13.44 -18.80
N GLY A 57 -23.85 -13.26 -17.76
CA GLY A 57 -22.46 -12.79 -17.89
C GLY A 57 -22.34 -11.27 -18.05
N GLU A 58 -23.44 -10.54 -18.00
CA GLU A 58 -23.46 -9.08 -18.13
C GLU A 58 -23.30 -8.39 -16.78
N ARG A 59 -22.74 -7.18 -16.80
CA ARG A 59 -22.60 -6.36 -15.61
C ARG A 59 -23.98 -5.87 -15.14
N LEU A 60 -24.23 -6.01 -13.85
CA LEU A 60 -25.48 -5.54 -13.24
C LEU A 60 -25.34 -4.05 -12.87
N GLU A 61 -25.71 -3.18 -13.81
CA GLU A 61 -25.75 -1.74 -13.55
C GLU A 61 -26.70 -1.38 -12.39
N GLY A 62 -26.26 -0.43 -11.55
CA GLY A 62 -27.02 -0.01 -10.37
C GLY A 62 -27.07 -1.01 -9.20
N ALA A 63 -26.43 -2.17 -9.31
CA ALA A 63 -26.28 -3.09 -8.18
C ALA A 63 -25.34 -2.45 -7.14
N ARG A 64 -25.86 -2.16 -5.94
CA ARG A 64 -25.05 -1.66 -4.83
C ARG A 64 -24.18 -2.78 -4.28
N VAL A 65 -22.94 -2.44 -3.97
CA VAL A 65 -22.00 -3.32 -3.27
C VAL A 65 -21.82 -2.81 -1.85
N GLY A 66 -21.98 -3.69 -0.87
CA GLY A 66 -21.58 -3.46 0.51
C GLY A 66 -20.19 -4.01 0.77
N TRP A 67 -19.41 -3.34 1.61
CA TRP A 67 -18.08 -3.76 1.99
C TRP A 67 -18.01 -4.05 3.49
N ARG A 68 -17.25 -5.07 3.87
CA ARG A 68 -16.90 -5.33 5.27
C ARG A 68 -15.51 -5.94 5.36
N SER A 69 -14.78 -5.63 6.43
CA SER A 69 -13.54 -6.31 6.78
C SER A 69 -13.83 -7.39 7.82
N LEU A 70 -13.19 -8.55 7.68
CA LEU A 70 -13.20 -9.58 8.73
C LEU A 70 -12.23 -9.24 9.89
N HIS A 71 -11.24 -8.38 9.63
CA HIS A 71 -10.21 -7.93 10.57
C HIS A 71 -10.05 -6.42 10.49
N PRO A 72 -11.06 -5.64 10.92
CA PRO A 72 -11.04 -4.17 10.84
C PRO A 72 -9.90 -3.54 11.64
N GLU A 73 -9.34 -4.23 12.63
CA GLU A 73 -8.16 -3.83 13.40
C GLU A 73 -6.84 -3.91 12.60
N ILE A 74 -6.79 -4.75 11.56
CA ILE A 74 -5.65 -4.90 10.65
C ILE A 74 -5.85 -4.02 9.41
N ALA A 75 -7.00 -4.14 8.75
CA ALA A 75 -7.39 -3.27 7.65
C ALA A 75 -8.89 -2.98 7.68
N ALA A 76 -9.25 -1.70 7.72
CA ALA A 76 -10.63 -1.25 7.65
C ALA A 76 -11.00 -0.92 6.21
N VAL A 77 -12.27 -1.12 5.83
CA VAL A 77 -12.81 -0.72 4.52
C VAL A 77 -14.01 0.18 4.75
N ASP A 78 -14.13 1.26 3.98
CA ASP A 78 -15.29 2.16 4.01
C ASP A 78 -16.42 1.71 3.07
N ALA A 79 -17.51 2.48 2.99
CA ALA A 79 -18.66 2.16 2.16
C ALA A 79 -18.36 2.28 0.65
N GLU A 80 -17.33 3.06 0.31
CA GLU A 80 -16.88 3.33 -1.05
C GLU A 80 -15.85 2.30 -1.56
N GLY A 81 -15.43 1.36 -0.71
CA GLY A 81 -14.44 0.33 -1.03
C GLY A 81 -12.99 0.78 -0.85
N VAL A 82 -12.73 1.86 -0.12
CA VAL A 82 -11.38 2.29 0.25
C VAL A 82 -10.94 1.53 1.49
N VAL A 83 -9.88 0.75 1.33
CA VAL A 83 -9.24 -0.01 2.41
C VAL A 83 -8.12 0.83 3.01
N THR A 84 -8.07 0.95 4.34
CA THR A 84 -7.00 1.59 5.11
C THR A 84 -6.28 0.56 5.96
N GLY A 85 -4.95 0.46 5.81
CA GLY A 85 -4.11 -0.40 6.65
C GLY A 85 -3.90 0.22 8.03
N ILE A 86 -4.24 -0.52 9.09
CA ILE A 86 -4.19 -0.04 10.49
C ILE A 86 -3.05 -0.69 11.27
N ALA A 87 -2.90 -2.01 11.15
CA ALA A 87 -1.88 -2.77 11.85
C ALA A 87 -1.26 -3.84 10.94
N PRO A 88 0.00 -4.27 11.18
CA PRO A 88 0.60 -5.33 10.40
C PRO A 88 -0.17 -6.64 10.49
N GLY A 89 -0.34 -7.33 9.37
CA GLY A 89 -1.05 -8.61 9.30
C GLY A 89 -1.83 -8.79 8.01
N ARG A 90 -2.74 -9.77 8.01
CA ARG A 90 -3.61 -10.05 6.86
C ARG A 90 -5.06 -9.85 7.24
N ALA A 91 -5.80 -9.14 6.40
CA ALA A 91 -7.21 -8.88 6.56
C ALA A 91 -7.97 -9.32 5.32
N THR A 92 -9.06 -10.05 5.52
CA THR A 92 -9.96 -10.42 4.41
C THR A 92 -11.05 -9.37 4.29
N ILE A 93 -11.14 -8.75 3.11
CA ILE A 93 -12.19 -7.80 2.77
C ILE A 93 -13.26 -8.53 1.94
N VAL A 94 -14.51 -8.37 2.33
CA VAL A 94 -15.67 -9.02 1.71
C VAL A 94 -16.55 -7.97 1.05
N ALA A 95 -16.78 -8.16 -0.25
CA ALA A 95 -17.78 -7.43 -1.02
C ALA A 95 -19.08 -8.25 -1.05
N SER A 96 -20.23 -7.60 -0.83
CA SER A 96 -21.53 -8.25 -0.89
C SER A 96 -22.51 -7.49 -1.78
N SER A 97 -23.31 -8.21 -2.56
CA SER A 97 -24.36 -7.62 -3.40
C SER A 97 -25.49 -8.62 -3.63
N ARG A 98 -26.75 -8.20 -3.37
CA ARG A 98 -27.98 -9.00 -3.54
C ARG A 98 -27.86 -10.46 -3.03
N GLY A 99 -27.24 -10.66 -1.86
CA GLY A 99 -27.10 -11.97 -1.22
C GLY A 99 -25.92 -12.82 -1.69
N ARG A 100 -25.08 -12.32 -2.61
CA ARG A 100 -23.78 -12.90 -2.96
C ARG A 100 -22.65 -12.19 -2.25
N GLU A 101 -21.58 -12.93 -2.00
CA GLU A 101 -20.33 -12.41 -1.42
C GLU A 101 -19.14 -12.85 -2.27
N ALA A 102 -18.13 -11.99 -2.34
CA ALA A 102 -16.79 -12.29 -2.81
C ALA A 102 -15.78 -11.69 -1.82
N SER A 103 -14.55 -12.21 -1.80
CA SER A 103 -13.54 -11.75 -0.86
C SER A 103 -12.17 -11.57 -1.50
N VAL A 104 -11.41 -10.61 -1.00
CA VAL A 104 -10.01 -10.38 -1.34
C VAL A 104 -9.19 -10.28 -0.05
N THR A 105 -7.99 -10.84 -0.07
CA THR A 105 -7.06 -10.74 1.07
C THR A 105 -6.14 -9.54 0.87
N MET A 106 -6.10 -8.67 1.87
CA MET A 106 -5.19 -7.54 1.97
C MET A 106 -4.07 -7.87 2.96
N GLU A 107 -2.84 -7.57 2.60
CA GLU A 107 -1.65 -7.71 3.44
C GLU A 107 -1.17 -6.32 3.86
N VAL A 108 -1.09 -6.10 5.16
CA VAL A 108 -0.60 -4.85 5.74
C VAL A 108 0.78 -5.12 6.33
N GLU A 109 1.79 -4.43 5.81
CA GLU A 109 3.17 -4.49 6.28
C GLU A 109 3.47 -3.33 7.25
N PRO A 110 4.41 -3.53 8.19
CA PRO A 110 4.85 -2.44 9.06
C PRO A 110 5.54 -1.34 8.24
N ARG A 111 5.26 -0.09 8.62
CA ARG A 111 5.96 1.10 8.13
C ARG A 111 7.25 1.29 8.92
N ALA A 112 8.33 1.63 8.22
CA ALA A 112 9.58 2.01 8.88
C ALA A 112 9.41 3.33 9.63
N ALA A 113 9.82 3.35 10.90
CA ALA A 113 9.82 4.52 11.76
C ALA A 113 11.24 5.05 12.02
N SER A 114 12.24 4.18 11.98
CA SER A 114 13.66 4.56 12.08
C SER A 114 14.52 3.84 11.05
N LEU A 115 15.60 4.51 10.65
CA LEU A 115 16.64 4.03 9.75
C LEU A 115 17.97 4.46 10.35
N GLU A 116 18.90 3.52 10.52
CA GLU A 116 20.24 3.76 11.05
C GLU A 116 21.26 3.03 10.16
N ILE A 117 22.30 3.73 9.72
CA ILE A 117 23.45 3.14 9.05
C ILE A 117 24.43 2.64 10.11
N VAL A 118 24.82 1.38 9.99
CA VAL A 118 25.84 0.74 10.84
C VAL A 118 26.90 0.07 9.98
N GLY A 119 28.13 -0.02 10.47
CA GLY A 119 29.23 -0.70 9.79
C GLY A 119 30.55 0.04 9.95
N ASN A 120 31.52 -0.37 9.14
CA ASN A 120 32.82 0.29 9.13
C ASN A 120 32.76 1.54 8.26
N THR A 121 33.08 2.69 8.85
CA THR A 121 33.10 4.00 8.20
C THR A 121 34.50 4.38 7.71
N THR A 122 35.50 3.52 7.89
CA THR A 122 36.85 3.75 7.38
C THR A 122 37.18 2.69 6.33
N VAL A 123 37.53 3.11 5.12
CA VAL A 123 37.90 2.22 4.01
C VAL A 123 39.30 2.55 3.55
N THR A 124 40.12 1.53 3.32
CA THR A 124 41.44 1.71 2.71
C THR A 124 41.26 1.99 1.21
N LEU A 125 42.12 2.84 0.65
CA LEU A 125 42.10 3.16 -0.78
C LEU A 125 42.12 1.87 -1.64
N GLY A 126 41.14 1.72 -2.53
CA GLY A 126 40.98 0.55 -3.40
C GLY A 126 40.18 -0.61 -2.78
N ASP A 127 40.07 -0.66 -1.45
CA ASP A 127 39.32 -1.69 -0.73
C ASP A 127 37.82 -1.38 -0.67
N THR A 128 37.07 -2.37 -0.16
CA THR A 128 35.61 -2.27 0.02
C THR A 128 35.23 -2.62 1.44
N VAL A 129 34.39 -1.78 2.05
CA VAL A 129 33.73 -2.03 3.33
C VAL A 129 32.24 -2.29 3.12
N ARG A 130 31.59 -2.88 4.12
CA ARG A 130 30.15 -3.11 4.11
C ARG A 130 29.48 -2.19 5.12
N LEU A 131 28.54 -1.38 4.64
CA LEU A 131 27.53 -0.73 5.46
C LEU A 131 26.25 -1.56 5.43
N ALA A 132 25.54 -1.56 6.55
CA ALA A 132 24.22 -2.13 6.69
C ALA A 132 23.26 -1.04 7.17
N ALA A 133 22.01 -1.12 6.74
CA ALA A 133 20.95 -0.27 7.23
C ALA A 133 20.08 -1.08 8.20
N ARG A 134 19.91 -0.59 9.42
CA ARG A 134 19.00 -1.14 10.41
C ARG A 134 17.72 -0.33 10.40
N THR A 135 16.64 -0.94 9.95
CA THR A 135 15.31 -0.34 9.92
C THR A 135 14.42 -0.97 10.96
N ARG A 136 13.65 -0.14 11.67
CA ARG A 136 12.69 -0.61 12.67
C ARG A 136 11.33 0.03 12.48
N SER A 137 10.28 -0.70 12.85
CA SER A 137 8.92 -0.20 12.93
C SER A 137 8.74 0.73 14.14
N ALA A 138 7.58 1.38 14.24
CA ALA A 138 7.22 2.17 15.42
C ALA A 138 7.14 1.34 16.71
N THR A 139 6.92 0.02 16.61
CA THR A 139 6.93 -0.91 17.74
C THR A 139 8.34 -1.43 18.08
N GLY A 140 9.36 -1.01 17.33
CA GLY A 140 10.76 -1.38 17.55
C GLY A 140 11.19 -2.70 16.91
N GLU A 141 10.29 -3.36 16.19
CA GLU A 141 10.56 -4.59 15.45
C GLU A 141 11.47 -4.32 14.24
N PRO A 142 12.46 -5.18 13.96
CA PRO A 142 13.31 -5.02 12.78
C PRO A 142 12.48 -5.24 11.51
N ILE A 143 12.68 -4.37 10.54
CA ILE A 143 12.10 -4.48 9.19
C ILE A 143 13.25 -4.81 8.24
N ASP A 144 13.14 -5.88 7.48
CA ASP A 144 14.09 -6.21 6.41
C ASP A 144 13.49 -5.82 5.06
N ARG A 145 13.84 -4.64 4.57
CA ARG A 145 13.33 -4.08 3.32
C ARG A 145 14.49 -3.44 2.55
N PRO A 146 14.53 -3.55 1.21
CA PRO A 146 15.61 -2.97 0.42
C PRO A 146 15.72 -1.46 0.61
N VAL A 147 16.87 -1.01 1.11
CA VAL A 147 17.20 0.40 1.32
C VAL A 147 17.93 0.95 0.09
N ARG A 148 17.64 2.21 -0.25
CA ARG A 148 18.31 2.91 -1.35
C ARG A 148 19.55 3.61 -0.83
N TRP A 149 20.70 3.25 -1.37
CA TRP A 149 22.00 3.86 -1.04
C TRP A 149 22.40 4.89 -2.09
N ALA A 150 23.05 5.96 -1.67
CA ALA A 150 23.66 6.96 -2.53
C ALA A 150 24.93 7.50 -1.88
N SER A 151 25.98 7.75 -2.67
CA SER A 151 27.14 8.53 -2.23
C SER A 151 26.97 9.96 -2.73
N LEU A 152 27.27 10.94 -1.87
CA LEU A 152 27.26 12.36 -2.24
C LEU A 152 28.59 12.81 -2.84
N ASP A 153 29.65 11.99 -2.72
CA ASP A 153 30.96 12.24 -3.33
C ASP A 153 31.44 10.96 -4.02
N LEU A 154 31.17 10.88 -5.34
CA LEU A 154 31.49 9.71 -6.16
C LEU A 154 32.99 9.64 -6.52
N ASP A 155 33.71 10.74 -6.40
CA ASP A 155 35.16 10.80 -6.67
C ASP A 155 35.95 10.23 -5.48
N VAL A 156 35.41 10.36 -4.27
CA VAL A 156 36.00 9.81 -3.04
C VAL A 156 35.53 8.38 -2.76
N ALA A 157 34.22 8.09 -2.80
CA ALA A 157 33.71 6.74 -2.53
C ALA A 157 32.45 6.38 -3.32
N LEU A 158 32.37 5.13 -3.77
CA LEU A 158 31.20 4.58 -4.46
C LEU A 158 30.47 3.58 -3.58
N VAL A 159 29.15 3.73 -3.45
CA VAL A 159 28.29 2.78 -2.74
C VAL A 159 27.42 1.99 -3.71
N ALA A 160 27.39 0.67 -3.54
CA ALA A 160 26.53 -0.24 -4.30
C ALA A 160 25.17 -0.44 -3.61
N LYS A 161 24.20 -0.99 -4.35
CA LYS A 161 22.83 -1.24 -3.86
C LYS A 161 22.76 -2.15 -2.62
N ASN A 162 23.78 -2.99 -2.42
CA ASN A 162 23.87 -3.92 -1.29
C ASN A 162 24.57 -3.31 -0.05
N GLY A 163 24.91 -2.02 -0.09
CA GLY A 163 25.63 -1.32 0.99
C GLY A 163 27.15 -1.48 0.95
N SER A 164 27.73 -2.11 -0.09
CA SER A 164 29.19 -2.16 -0.25
C SER A 164 29.73 -0.79 -0.68
N VAL A 165 30.68 -0.24 0.07
CA VAL A 165 31.33 1.04 -0.20
C VAL A 165 32.78 0.81 -0.59
N ARG A 166 33.17 1.26 -1.78
CA ARG A 166 34.55 1.17 -2.29
C ARG A 166 35.22 2.54 -2.21
N GLY A 167 36.42 2.60 -1.64
CA GLY A 167 37.24 3.81 -1.59
C GLY A 167 37.94 4.05 -2.95
N ILE A 168 37.73 5.24 -3.52
CA ILE A 168 38.27 5.62 -4.83
C ILE A 168 39.42 6.62 -4.70
N ALA A 169 39.28 7.61 -3.82
CA ALA A 169 40.30 8.62 -3.52
C ALA A 169 40.33 8.92 -2.03
N LEU A 170 41.47 9.41 -1.53
CA LEU A 170 41.61 9.82 -0.12
C LEU A 170 40.67 10.98 0.19
N GLY A 171 39.96 10.91 1.31
CA GLY A 171 38.99 11.94 1.68
C GLY A 171 37.88 11.42 2.58
N SER A 172 36.80 12.19 2.67
CA SER A 172 35.58 11.84 3.38
C SER A 172 34.40 11.97 2.43
N ALA A 173 33.64 10.89 2.25
CA ALA A 173 32.47 10.84 1.39
C ALA A 173 31.20 10.59 2.23
N PRO A 174 30.20 11.49 2.18
CA PRO A 174 28.92 11.24 2.84
C PRO A 174 28.14 10.16 2.08
N ILE A 175 27.79 9.07 2.78
CA ILE A 175 26.97 7.99 2.27
C ILE A 175 25.58 8.07 2.91
N VAL A 176 24.55 8.11 2.07
CA VAL A 176 23.16 8.27 2.46
C VAL A 176 22.37 6.99 2.20
N ALA A 177 21.65 6.53 3.20
CA ALA A 177 20.64 5.48 3.10
C ALA A 177 19.25 6.10 3.13
N ARG A 178 18.31 5.61 2.31
CA ARG A 178 16.93 6.09 2.26
C ARG A 178 15.91 4.95 2.20
N LEU A 179 14.84 5.07 2.99
CA LEU A 179 13.69 4.17 2.97
C LEU A 179 12.41 4.92 3.40
N GLU A 180 11.34 4.86 2.61
CA GLU A 180 10.00 5.38 2.99
C GLU A 180 9.97 6.85 3.48
N GLY A 181 10.85 7.69 2.93
CA GLY A 181 11.00 9.09 3.34
C GLY A 181 11.97 9.29 4.50
N LEU A 182 12.39 8.23 5.19
CA LEU A 182 13.50 8.26 6.13
C LEU A 182 14.82 8.33 5.38
N ALA A 183 15.77 9.05 5.98
CA ALA A 183 17.15 9.12 5.50
C ALA A 183 18.09 9.13 6.70
N ASP A 184 19.23 8.45 6.54
CA ASP A 184 20.36 8.54 7.45
C ASP A 184 21.63 8.74 6.63
N THR A 185 22.62 9.41 7.22
CA THR A 185 23.87 9.77 6.54
C THR A 185 25.06 9.47 7.43
N VAL A 186 26.07 8.80 6.86
CA VAL A 186 27.33 8.55 7.54
C VAL A 186 28.50 9.01 6.68
N ASP A 187 29.50 9.62 7.30
CA ASP A 187 30.74 9.99 6.63
C ASP A 187 31.67 8.78 6.56
N VAL A 188 31.98 8.34 5.34
CA VAL A 188 32.97 7.30 5.10
C VAL A 188 34.32 7.93 4.76
N ARG A 189 35.33 7.63 5.57
CA ARG A 189 36.70 8.12 5.40
C ARG A 189 37.53 7.12 4.62
N VAL A 190 38.13 7.58 3.53
CA VAL A 190 39.09 6.82 2.74
C VAL A 190 40.50 7.15 3.20
N VAL A 191 41.25 6.13 3.62
CA VAL A 191 42.61 6.28 4.17
C VAL A 191 43.64 5.53 3.31
N GLU A 192 44.90 5.92 3.43
CA GLU A 192 46.00 5.22 2.78
C GLU A 192 46.17 3.81 3.35
N PRO A 193 46.61 2.84 2.52
CA PRO A 193 47.02 1.54 3.04
C PRO A 193 48.21 1.71 3.98
N GLU A 194 48.22 0.96 5.08
CA GLU A 194 49.39 0.94 5.95
C GLU A 194 50.63 0.52 5.14
N PRO A 195 51.77 1.22 5.31
CA PRO A 195 52.99 0.86 4.58
C PRO A 195 53.43 -0.54 4.98
N THR A 196 53.62 -1.42 4.00
CA THR A 196 54.16 -2.77 4.24
C THR A 196 55.52 -2.64 4.92
N PRO A 197 55.74 -3.22 6.11
CA PRO A 197 57.06 -3.18 6.74
C PRO A 197 58.04 -3.89 5.83
N THR A 198 59.01 -3.13 5.32
CA THR A 198 60.13 -3.69 4.56
C THR A 198 60.94 -4.55 5.53
N GLN A 199 60.90 -5.87 5.40
CA GLN A 199 61.84 -6.70 6.12
C GLN A 199 63.24 -6.33 5.64
N ALA A 200 63.99 -5.63 6.49
CA ALA A 200 65.41 -5.42 6.26
C ALA A 200 66.06 -6.81 6.18
N LEU A 201 66.62 -7.13 5.02
CA LEU A 201 67.45 -8.31 4.83
C LEU A 201 68.63 -8.17 5.80
N VAL A 202 68.63 -8.96 6.86
CA VAL A 202 69.82 -9.16 7.70
C VAL A 202 70.81 -9.96 6.86
N GLU A 203 71.87 -9.28 6.39
CA GLU A 203 73.08 -9.91 5.84
C GLU A 203 73.90 -10.61 6.94
#